data_AF-A0A1J8Q312-F1
#
_entry.id   AF-A0A1J8Q312-F1
#
_cell.length_a   1.000
_cell.length_b   1.000
_cell.length_c   1.000
_cell.angle_alpha   90.00
_cell.angle_beta   90.00
_cell.angle_gamma   90.00
#
_symmetry.space_group_name_H-M   'P 1'
#
loop_
_entity.id
_entity.type
_entity.pdbx_description
1 polymer ?
#
loop_
_entity_poly.entity_id
_entity_poly.type
_entity_poly.pdbx_seq_one_letter_code
_entity_poly.pdbx_strand_id
1 'polypeptide(L)'
;GDAAFQAPRRFFLQQRSGSQSTWAFLSKRLKSVADLGSFHSSDLLNVYSGDDMASYLVCFITNLDPNGSGTLAWPTWTTSSPNLLTFLDGQVTEQITQDTYRADAIAYMINDPTQGSPYDTGTANAFSVQFKRIASIQGDAAFQAPRRFFLQQRSGSQSTWAFLSKRLKSVPVLGSFHSSDLSNVYGGGDMASYLVRFVTNLDPNGSGTLAWPTWTTSSPNLLTFLDGQTTQQITQDTYRSDAITYMINMNLEYVR
;
A
#
# COMPACT_ATOMS: atom_id res chain seq x y z
N GLY A 1 2.19 36.00 22.60
CA GLY A 1 0.80 36.20 22.13
C GLY A 1 0.63 35.42 20.87
N ASP A 2 0.09 34.22 21.03
CA ASP A 2 -0.61 33.34 20.07
C ASP A 2 -0.13 33.31 18.61
N ALA A 3 0.77 32.36 18.32
CA ALA A 3 0.83 31.71 17.02
C ALA A 3 -0.14 30.52 17.04
N ALA A 4 -1.24 30.65 16.30
CA ALA A 4 -2.25 29.61 16.15
C ALA A 4 -1.63 28.34 15.53
N PHE A 5 -1.64 27.26 16.30
CA PHE A 5 -1.34 25.90 15.83
C PHE A 5 -2.39 25.49 14.79
N GLN A 6 -2.00 25.36 13.52
CA GLN A 6 -2.83 24.69 12.52
C GLN A 6 -2.62 23.17 12.62
N ALA A 7 -3.70 22.44 12.90
CA ALA A 7 -3.71 20.98 12.98
C ALA A 7 -3.58 20.31 11.58
N PRO A 8 -2.86 19.18 11.46
CA PRO A 8 -2.64 18.55 10.15
C PRO A 8 -3.87 17.77 9.64
N ARG A 9 -4.03 17.76 8.30
CA ARG A 9 -5.22 17.36 7.51
C ARG A 9 -5.46 15.84 7.44
N ARG A 10 -6.71 15.43 7.16
CA ARG A 10 -7.27 14.06 7.14
C ARG A 10 -7.29 13.49 5.70
N PHE A 11 -7.15 12.17 5.49
CA PHE A 11 -7.02 11.50 4.18
C PHE A 11 -8.34 10.83 3.70
N PHE A 12 -8.76 11.05 2.45
CA PHE A 12 -9.87 10.31 1.80
C PHE A 12 -9.66 10.19 0.27
N LEU A 13 -9.45 8.98 -0.27
CA LEU A 13 -9.18 8.73 -1.70
C LEU A 13 -10.44 8.40 -2.52
N GLN A 14 -10.72 9.17 -3.57
CA GLN A 14 -11.65 8.83 -4.65
C GLN A 14 -11.01 9.21 -6.00
N GLN A 15 -11.07 8.31 -6.98
CA GLN A 15 -11.00 8.65 -8.41
C GLN A 15 -12.12 7.90 -9.13
N ARG A 16 -12.91 8.60 -9.93
CA ARG A 16 -13.95 8.00 -10.78
C ARG A 16 -13.40 7.82 -12.19
N SER A 17 -13.56 6.62 -12.75
CA SER A 17 -13.34 6.33 -14.17
C SER A 17 -14.55 5.53 -14.63
N GLY A 18 -15.50 6.20 -15.30
CA GLY A 18 -16.76 5.58 -15.74
C GLY A 18 -17.77 5.32 -14.61
N SER A 19 -18.61 4.28 -14.76
CA SER A 19 -19.73 3.95 -13.88
C SER A 19 -19.35 3.28 -12.54
N GLN A 20 -18.07 3.24 -12.19
CA GLN A 20 -17.61 2.58 -10.95
C GLN A 20 -16.80 3.55 -10.07
N SER A 21 -17.13 3.58 -8.79
CA SER A 21 -16.46 4.35 -7.73
C SER A 21 -15.95 3.39 -6.65
N THR A 22 -14.80 3.64 -6.02
CA THR A 22 -14.39 2.94 -4.77
C THR A 22 -13.48 3.81 -3.90
N TRP A 23 -13.51 3.55 -2.58
CA TRP A 23 -12.77 4.25 -1.54
C TRP A 23 -11.60 3.44 -0.94
N ALA A 24 -10.59 4.14 -0.43
CA ALA A 24 -9.62 3.64 0.56
C ALA A 24 -9.66 4.51 1.83
N PHE A 25 -9.83 3.88 3.00
CA PHE A 25 -9.84 4.53 4.32
C PHE A 25 -8.44 4.51 4.95
N LEU A 26 -7.95 5.67 5.40
CA LEU A 26 -6.81 5.76 6.31
C LEU A 26 -7.15 6.75 7.42
N SER A 27 -7.47 6.26 8.62
CA SER A 27 -7.76 7.12 9.78
C SER A 27 -6.47 7.43 10.56
N LYS A 28 -6.46 8.59 11.22
CA LYS A 28 -5.33 9.09 12.02
C LYS A 28 -5.35 8.53 13.44
N ARG A 29 -4.42 7.62 13.73
CA ARG A 29 -3.52 7.71 14.88
C ARG A 29 -2.23 6.98 14.55
N LEU A 30 -1.24 7.73 14.04
CA LEU A 30 0.13 7.27 13.98
C LEU A 30 0.94 8.29 14.76
N LYS A 31 1.32 7.94 15.99
CA LYS A 31 2.33 8.71 16.74
C LYS A 31 3.71 8.08 16.61
N SER A 32 3.82 6.87 16.05
CA SER A 32 5.08 6.24 15.67
C SER A 32 4.83 5.00 14.81
N VAL A 33 5.90 4.44 14.24
CA VAL A 33 5.93 3.21 13.43
C VAL A 33 5.42 1.96 14.20
N ALA A 34 5.23 2.05 15.52
CA ALA A 34 4.73 0.95 16.36
C ALA A 34 3.21 0.68 16.25
N ASP A 35 2.42 1.58 15.66
CA ASP A 35 0.95 1.49 15.66
C ASP A 35 0.35 0.72 14.45
N LEU A 36 1.16 0.24 13.50
CA LEU A 36 0.66 -0.58 12.37
C LEU A 36 0.06 -1.93 12.82
N GLY A 37 0.33 -2.36 14.06
CA GLY A 37 -0.19 -3.59 14.65
C GLY A 37 -1.51 -3.44 15.41
N SER A 38 -2.11 -2.25 15.51
CA SER A 38 -3.29 -2.03 16.36
C SER A 38 -4.30 -1.07 15.74
N PHE A 39 -5.13 -1.58 14.82
CA PHE A 39 -6.44 -0.99 14.53
C PHE A 39 -7.35 -1.19 15.76
N HIS A 40 -7.63 -0.13 16.54
CA HIS A 40 -8.55 -0.20 17.68
C HIS A 40 -9.98 0.22 17.30
N SER A 41 -10.97 -0.43 17.92
CA SER A 41 -12.42 -0.21 17.72
C SER A 41 -12.90 1.23 18.02
N SER A 42 -12.13 2.00 18.78
CA SER A 42 -12.43 3.41 19.08
C SER A 42 -12.24 4.37 17.90
N ASP A 43 -11.37 4.02 16.93
CA ASP A 43 -11.13 4.86 15.74
C ASP A 43 -12.24 4.73 14.70
N LEU A 44 -12.96 3.60 14.72
CA LEU A 44 -14.18 3.40 13.98
C LEU A 44 -15.32 4.25 14.57
N LEU A 45 -15.49 4.24 15.90
CA LEU A 45 -16.59 4.91 16.59
C LEU A 45 -16.67 6.43 16.36
N ASN A 46 -15.54 7.14 16.22
CA ASN A 46 -15.53 8.59 15.93
C ASN A 46 -15.69 8.94 14.44
N VAL A 47 -15.46 7.98 13.53
CA VAL A 47 -15.80 8.13 12.10
C VAL A 47 -17.28 7.87 11.87
N TYR A 48 -17.89 7.00 12.70
CA TYR A 48 -19.31 6.67 12.67
C TYR A 48 -20.21 7.63 13.47
N SER A 49 -19.66 8.59 14.21
CA SER A 49 -20.46 9.52 15.02
C SER A 49 -21.00 10.72 14.25
N GLY A 50 -20.65 10.88 12.97
CA GLY A 50 -21.22 11.90 12.09
C GLY A 50 -22.20 11.30 11.10
N ASP A 51 -23.45 11.78 11.13
CA ASP A 51 -24.55 11.27 10.31
C ASP A 51 -24.25 11.24 8.81
N ASP A 52 -23.51 12.22 8.29
CA ASP A 52 -23.22 12.33 6.86
C ASP A 52 -22.23 11.26 6.37
N MET A 53 -21.06 11.12 7.02
CA MET A 53 -20.05 10.15 6.62
C MET A 53 -20.58 8.72 6.68
N ALA A 54 -21.36 8.39 7.72
CA ALA A 54 -22.03 7.11 7.83
C ALA A 54 -23.04 6.90 6.69
N SER A 55 -23.81 7.93 6.34
CA SER A 55 -24.79 7.87 5.25
C SER A 55 -24.15 7.65 3.88
N TYR A 56 -23.05 8.34 3.58
CA TYR A 56 -22.31 8.12 2.33
C TYR A 56 -21.69 6.71 2.26
N LEU A 57 -21.19 6.19 3.38
CA LEU A 57 -20.65 4.84 3.44
C LEU A 57 -21.75 3.80 3.22
N VAL A 58 -22.92 3.97 3.83
CA VAL A 58 -24.07 3.08 3.65
C VAL A 58 -24.52 3.08 2.19
N CYS A 59 -24.76 4.25 1.58
CA CYS A 59 -25.12 4.34 0.16
C CYS A 59 -24.07 3.72 -0.75
N PHE A 60 -22.78 3.91 -0.43
CA PHE A 60 -21.70 3.29 -1.18
C PHE A 60 -21.72 1.75 -1.07
N ILE A 61 -21.85 1.19 0.14
CA ILE A 61 -21.87 -0.26 0.34
C ILE A 61 -23.06 -0.90 -0.39
N THR A 62 -24.21 -0.23 -0.39
CA THR A 62 -25.41 -0.77 -1.02
C THR A 62 -25.44 -0.57 -2.52
N ASN A 63 -24.92 0.56 -3.03
CA ASN A 63 -25.19 1.02 -4.40
C ASN A 63 -23.93 1.25 -5.24
N LEU A 64 -22.74 1.12 -4.66
CA LEU A 64 -21.45 1.52 -5.27
C LEU A 64 -21.40 3.00 -5.70
N ASP A 65 -22.32 3.81 -5.17
CA ASP A 65 -22.39 5.27 -5.34
C ASP A 65 -22.61 5.89 -3.95
N PRO A 66 -21.70 6.76 -3.47
CA PRO A 66 -21.93 7.47 -2.21
C PRO A 66 -23.14 8.42 -2.30
N ASN A 67 -23.56 8.82 -3.50
CA ASN A 67 -24.73 9.66 -3.69
C ASN A 67 -26.01 8.82 -3.52
N GLY A 68 -26.99 9.35 -2.79
CA GLY A 68 -28.29 8.69 -2.60
C GLY A 68 -28.88 8.80 -1.20
N SER A 69 -28.10 9.30 -0.24
CA SER A 69 -28.52 9.51 1.16
C SER A 69 -29.28 10.81 1.41
N GLY A 70 -29.49 11.65 0.40
CA GLY A 70 -30.03 13.01 0.57
C GLY A 70 -29.03 14.04 1.12
N THR A 71 -27.76 13.64 1.29
CA THR A 71 -26.64 14.49 1.67
C THR A 71 -26.06 15.24 0.45
N LEU A 72 -25.12 16.17 0.65
CA LEU A 72 -24.48 16.94 -0.42
C LEU A 72 -23.90 16.00 -1.50
N ALA A 73 -24.03 16.35 -2.77
CA ALA A 73 -23.50 15.52 -3.85
C ALA A 73 -21.98 15.35 -3.73
N TRP A 74 -21.53 14.11 -3.65
CA TRP A 74 -20.12 13.79 -3.61
C TRP A 74 -19.49 14.07 -4.99
N PRO A 75 -18.47 14.96 -5.08
CA PRO A 75 -17.89 15.39 -6.35
C PRO A 75 -17.20 14.22 -7.07
N THR A 76 -17.26 14.25 -8.40
CA THR A 76 -16.48 13.33 -9.24
C THR A 76 -15.07 13.87 -9.38
N TRP A 77 -14.08 13.14 -8.84
CA TRP A 77 -12.68 13.50 -8.98
C TRP A 77 -12.16 13.15 -10.38
N THR A 78 -11.58 14.13 -11.08
CA THR A 78 -10.83 13.95 -12.34
C THR A 78 -9.51 14.72 -12.30
N THR A 79 -8.58 14.41 -13.21
CA THR A 79 -7.32 15.17 -13.33
C THR A 79 -7.56 16.64 -13.70
N SER A 80 -8.65 16.94 -14.42
CA SER A 80 -9.07 18.30 -14.78
C SER A 80 -9.95 18.98 -13.72
N SER A 81 -10.45 18.23 -12.73
CA SER A 81 -11.33 18.72 -11.67
C SER A 81 -11.14 17.86 -10.41
N PRO A 82 -9.99 18.01 -9.71
CA PRO A 82 -9.63 17.14 -8.61
C PRO A 82 -10.31 17.63 -7.32
N ASN A 83 -11.63 17.55 -7.27
CA ASN A 83 -12.45 18.14 -6.20
C ASN A 83 -12.79 17.12 -5.10
N LEU A 84 -12.86 17.58 -3.84
CA LEU A 84 -13.14 16.76 -2.66
C LEU A 84 -14.15 17.44 -1.75
N LEU A 85 -14.91 16.64 -1.00
CA LEU A 85 -15.60 17.11 0.21
C LEU A 85 -14.64 17.03 1.40
N THR A 86 -14.61 18.11 2.18
CA THR A 86 -13.88 18.14 3.44
C THR A 86 -14.85 17.80 4.57
N PHE A 87 -14.38 17.02 5.54
CA PHE A 87 -15.17 16.66 6.72
C PHE A 87 -14.54 17.24 7.97
N LEU A 88 -15.36 17.87 8.80
CA LEU A 88 -15.00 18.29 10.15
C LEU A 88 -15.90 17.52 11.12
N ASP A 89 -15.29 16.73 11.98
CA ASP A 89 -15.99 15.92 13.00
C ASP A 89 -17.15 15.06 12.47
N GLY A 90 -16.95 14.49 11.27
CA GLY A 90 -17.88 13.54 10.64
C GLY A 90 -19.03 14.19 9.86
N GLN A 91 -19.11 15.52 9.87
CA GLN A 91 -20.05 16.31 9.08
C GLN A 91 -19.36 16.87 7.84
N VAL A 92 -20.09 16.98 6.72
CA VAL A 92 -19.57 17.65 5.52
C VAL A 92 -19.40 19.13 5.81
N THR A 93 -18.22 19.68 5.57
CA THR A 93 -18.11 21.11 5.37
C THR A 93 -18.53 21.37 3.92
N GLU A 94 -19.48 22.28 3.68
CA GLU A 94 -19.98 22.62 2.32
C GLU A 94 -18.87 23.10 1.35
N GLN A 95 -17.62 23.14 1.81
CA GLN A 95 -16.43 23.52 1.07
C GLN A 95 -15.92 22.37 0.21
N ILE A 96 -16.18 22.47 -1.09
CA ILE A 96 -15.43 21.72 -2.10
C ILE A 96 -14.01 22.27 -2.15
N THR A 97 -13.03 21.40 -1.88
CA THR A 97 -11.60 21.78 -1.90
C THR A 97 -10.89 21.07 -3.05
N GLN A 98 -9.96 21.77 -3.70
CA GLN A 98 -9.10 21.18 -4.72
C GLN A 98 -8.05 20.27 -4.07
N ASP A 99 -7.87 19.07 -4.60
CA ASP A 99 -6.92 18.05 -4.17
C ASP A 99 -5.52 18.36 -4.70
N THR A 100 -4.91 19.41 -4.17
CA THR A 100 -3.59 19.90 -4.60
C THR A 100 -2.43 19.03 -4.13
N TYR A 101 -2.69 17.96 -3.38
CA TYR A 101 -1.67 17.16 -2.69
C TYR A 101 -1.72 15.66 -3.03
N ARG A 102 -2.76 15.16 -3.71
CA ARG A 102 -2.84 13.75 -4.17
C ARG A 102 -3.08 13.59 -5.66
N ALA A 103 -3.25 14.69 -6.41
CA ALA A 103 -3.47 14.58 -7.85
C ALA A 103 -2.34 13.82 -8.56
N ASP A 104 -1.10 14.01 -8.13
CA ASP A 104 0.06 13.28 -8.65
C ASP A 104 0.06 11.82 -8.22
N ALA A 105 -0.34 11.52 -6.98
CA ALA A 105 -0.53 10.14 -6.51
C ALA A 105 -1.52 9.44 -7.43
N ILE A 106 -2.66 10.09 -7.67
CA ILE A 106 -3.75 9.61 -8.52
C ILE A 106 -3.32 9.44 -9.99
N ALA A 107 -2.35 10.21 -10.48
CA ALA A 107 -1.75 9.98 -11.80
C ALA A 107 -0.91 8.68 -11.85
N TYR A 108 -0.20 8.32 -10.78
CA TYR A 108 0.45 7.00 -10.64
C TYR A 108 -0.54 5.89 -10.32
N MET A 109 -1.77 6.23 -9.94
CA MET A 109 -2.79 5.23 -9.65
C MET A 109 -3.32 4.63 -10.94
N ILE A 110 -2.67 3.52 -11.31
CA ILE A 110 -3.03 2.53 -12.31
C ILE A 110 -4.55 2.49 -12.58
N ASN A 111 -4.96 3.01 -13.75
CA ASN A 111 -6.32 2.85 -14.27
C ASN A 111 -6.51 1.51 -15.03
N ASP A 112 -5.42 0.80 -15.28
CA ASP A 112 -5.42 -0.50 -15.94
C ASP A 112 -5.37 -1.65 -14.90
N PRO A 113 -6.46 -2.41 -14.70
CA PRO A 113 -6.50 -3.49 -13.70
C PRO A 113 -5.43 -4.58 -13.91
N THR A 114 -4.82 -4.67 -15.10
CA THR A 114 -3.73 -5.62 -15.36
C THR A 114 -2.44 -5.30 -14.60
N GLN A 115 -2.23 -4.03 -14.22
CA GLN A 115 -1.01 -3.59 -13.51
C GLN A 115 -1.18 -3.62 -11.99
N GLY A 116 -2.38 -3.94 -11.48
CA GLY A 116 -2.70 -3.95 -10.05
C GLY A 116 -2.39 -5.27 -9.32
N SER A 117 -2.40 -5.24 -7.99
CA SER A 117 -2.21 -6.41 -7.11
C SER A 117 -3.50 -7.25 -7.00
N PRO A 118 -3.48 -8.59 -7.11
CA PRO A 118 -2.30 -9.43 -7.32
C PRO A 118 -1.67 -9.22 -8.70
N TYR A 119 -0.39 -8.84 -8.72
CA TYR A 119 0.35 -8.50 -9.94
C TYR A 119 0.43 -9.68 -10.91
N ASP A 120 0.65 -9.44 -12.20
CA ASP A 120 0.84 -10.51 -13.20
C ASP A 120 -0.36 -11.48 -13.31
N THR A 121 -1.59 -11.05 -12.97
CA THR A 121 -2.82 -11.86 -13.10
C THR A 121 -3.81 -11.33 -14.14
N GLY A 122 -3.38 -10.39 -15.00
CA GLY A 122 -4.26 -9.75 -15.98
C GLY A 122 -5.48 -9.10 -15.32
N THR A 123 -6.67 -9.29 -15.88
CA THR A 123 -7.93 -8.81 -15.32
C THR A 123 -8.53 -9.72 -14.25
N ALA A 124 -7.93 -10.89 -13.98
CA ALA A 124 -8.41 -11.79 -12.94
C ALA A 124 -8.24 -11.17 -11.54
N ASN A 125 -9.02 -11.66 -10.58
CA ASN A 125 -9.03 -11.22 -9.18
C ASN A 125 -9.49 -9.77 -8.96
N ALA A 126 -10.15 -9.15 -9.94
CA ALA A 126 -10.73 -7.82 -9.81
C ALA A 126 -12.18 -7.91 -9.31
N PHE A 127 -12.41 -7.72 -8.01
CA PHE A 127 -13.76 -7.56 -7.45
C PHE A 127 -14.45 -6.28 -7.93
N SER A 128 -13.64 -5.27 -8.21
CA SER A 128 -14.01 -4.01 -8.83
C SER A 128 -12.84 -3.53 -9.67
N VAL A 129 -13.08 -2.59 -10.58
CA VAL A 129 -12.00 -2.00 -11.42
C VAL A 129 -10.88 -1.36 -10.59
N GLN A 130 -11.13 -1.05 -9.32
CA GLN A 130 -10.19 -0.38 -8.42
C GLN A 130 -9.58 -1.29 -7.35
N PHE A 131 -10.14 -2.48 -7.09
CA PHE A 131 -9.64 -3.39 -6.05
C PHE A 131 -8.14 -3.61 -6.18
N LYS A 132 -7.69 -3.97 -7.40
CA LYS A 132 -6.29 -4.29 -7.64
C LYS A 132 -5.37 -3.08 -7.52
N ARG A 133 -5.87 -1.90 -7.86
CA ARG A 133 -5.18 -0.62 -7.73
C ARG A 133 -4.99 -0.25 -6.26
N ILE A 134 -6.06 -0.31 -5.46
CA ILE A 134 -6.01 -0.01 -4.03
C ILE A 134 -5.05 -0.97 -3.32
N ALA A 135 -5.13 -2.26 -3.63
CA ALA A 135 -4.22 -3.27 -3.10
C ALA A 135 -2.74 -2.97 -3.45
N SER A 136 -2.44 -2.53 -4.68
CA SER A 136 -1.10 -2.09 -5.06
C SER A 136 -0.60 -0.91 -4.24
N ILE A 137 -1.43 0.12 -4.08
CA ILE A 137 -1.06 1.35 -3.37
C ILE A 137 -0.79 1.06 -1.90
N GLN A 138 -1.67 0.30 -1.25
CA GLN A 138 -1.48 -0.07 0.15
C GLN A 138 -0.20 -0.89 0.33
N GLY A 139 0.05 -1.87 -0.55
CA GLY A 139 1.27 -2.67 -0.51
C GLY A 139 2.54 -1.85 -0.73
N ASP A 140 2.52 -0.93 -1.68
CA ASP A 140 3.67 -0.09 -1.99
C ASP A 140 3.92 0.96 -0.88
N ALA A 141 2.88 1.66 -0.41
CA ALA A 141 3.01 2.67 0.63
C ALA A 141 3.45 2.09 1.99
N ALA A 142 2.86 0.97 2.41
CA ALA A 142 3.13 0.38 3.72
C ALA A 142 4.39 -0.48 3.76
N PHE A 143 4.76 -1.15 2.66
CA PHE A 143 5.84 -2.15 2.68
C PHE A 143 6.94 -1.90 1.65
N GLN A 144 6.61 -1.75 0.36
CA GLN A 144 7.66 -1.70 -0.67
C GLN A 144 8.46 -0.39 -0.66
N ALA A 145 7.81 0.76 -0.48
CA ALA A 145 8.47 2.05 -0.38
C ALA A 145 9.38 2.13 0.85
N PRO A 146 8.94 1.82 2.08
CA PRO A 146 9.84 1.75 3.23
C PRO A 146 11.01 0.78 3.04
N ARG A 147 10.76 -0.41 2.50
CA ARG A 147 11.82 -1.40 2.22
C ARG A 147 12.86 -0.84 1.25
N ARG A 148 12.43 -0.32 0.09
CA ARG A 148 13.35 0.19 -0.94
C ARG A 148 14.10 1.43 -0.46
N PHE A 149 13.43 2.34 0.25
CA PHE A 149 14.08 3.49 0.90
C PHE A 149 15.16 3.03 1.89
N PHE A 150 14.83 2.12 2.82
CA PHE A 150 15.80 1.59 3.77
C PHE A 150 17.02 1.00 3.08
N LEU A 151 16.82 0.15 2.09
CA LEU A 151 17.91 -0.48 1.33
C LEU A 151 18.79 0.56 0.63
N GLN A 152 18.20 1.58 0.00
CA GLN A 152 18.93 2.69 -0.61
C GLN A 152 19.81 3.42 0.41
N GLN A 153 19.31 3.69 1.62
CA GLN A 153 20.07 4.36 2.68
C GLN A 153 21.22 3.50 3.26
N ARG A 154 21.12 2.17 3.17
CA ARG A 154 22.14 1.25 3.70
C ARG A 154 23.17 0.80 2.67
N SER A 155 22.87 0.97 1.38
CA SER A 155 23.76 0.60 0.28
C SER A 155 25.17 1.17 0.47
N GLY A 156 26.17 0.30 0.42
CA GLY A 156 27.59 0.66 0.59
C GLY A 156 28.04 0.90 2.03
N SER A 157 27.11 1.02 2.99
CA SER A 157 27.42 1.19 4.42
C SER A 157 27.34 -0.11 5.21
N GLN A 158 26.50 -1.04 4.79
CA GLN A 158 26.34 -2.35 5.43
C GLN A 158 25.84 -3.35 4.39
N SER A 159 26.33 -4.61 4.49
CA SER A 159 25.77 -5.70 3.70
C SER A 159 24.29 -5.88 4.04
N THR A 160 23.45 -5.77 3.01
CA THR A 160 22.01 -6.00 3.13
C THR A 160 21.60 -7.03 2.08
N TRP A 161 20.62 -7.85 2.43
CA TRP A 161 20.04 -8.86 1.57
C TRP A 161 18.53 -8.63 1.55
N ALA A 162 17.94 -8.68 0.36
CA ALA A 162 16.52 -8.45 0.18
C ALA A 162 15.89 -9.60 -0.60
N PHE A 163 14.63 -9.92 -0.30
CA PHE A 163 13.89 -10.99 -0.96
C PHE A 163 12.52 -10.52 -1.43
N LEU A 164 11.92 -11.30 -2.32
CA LEU A 164 10.52 -11.20 -2.71
C LEU A 164 9.89 -12.59 -2.66
N SER A 165 8.80 -12.76 -1.93
CA SER A 165 8.02 -13.99 -2.02
C SER A 165 6.94 -13.83 -3.09
N LYS A 166 7.02 -14.67 -4.12
CA LYS A 166 5.94 -14.92 -5.09
C LYS A 166 5.35 -16.31 -4.88
N ARG A 167 5.48 -16.91 -3.69
CA ARG A 167 4.78 -18.16 -3.35
C ARG A 167 3.30 -17.92 -3.10
N LEU A 168 2.50 -18.97 -3.26
CA LEU A 168 1.04 -18.90 -3.18
C LEU A 168 0.45 -17.90 -4.20
N LYS A 169 1.15 -17.70 -5.32
CA LYS A 169 0.79 -16.65 -6.30
C LYS A 169 -0.60 -16.84 -6.88
N SER A 170 -1.03 -18.09 -6.98
CA SER A 170 -2.31 -18.51 -7.55
C SER A 170 -3.46 -18.58 -6.53
N VAL A 171 -3.24 -18.19 -5.26
CA VAL A 171 -4.36 -18.08 -4.31
C VAL A 171 -5.35 -17.05 -4.87
N PRO A 172 -6.61 -17.44 -5.12
CA PRO A 172 -7.60 -16.54 -5.67
C PRO A 172 -7.69 -15.28 -4.82
N VAL A 173 -7.91 -14.12 -5.46
CA VAL A 173 -8.08 -12.81 -4.81
C VAL A 173 -6.79 -12.24 -4.21
N LEU A 174 -6.08 -13.05 -3.44
CA LEU A 174 -5.04 -12.62 -2.52
C LEU A 174 -3.64 -12.70 -3.15
N GLY A 175 -3.39 -13.71 -3.99
CA GLY A 175 -2.05 -14.04 -4.46
C GLY A 175 -1.07 -14.27 -3.30
N SER A 176 0.17 -13.82 -3.46
CA SER A 176 1.19 -13.84 -2.40
C SER A 176 0.89 -12.76 -1.36
N PHE A 177 0.02 -13.08 -0.40
CA PHE A 177 -0.55 -12.11 0.54
C PHE A 177 0.35 -11.87 1.77
N HIS A 178 0.02 -10.84 2.53
CA HIS A 178 0.73 -10.48 3.76
C HIS A 178 0.78 -11.67 4.75
N SER A 179 1.95 -11.91 5.35
CA SER A 179 2.18 -13.02 6.29
C SER A 179 2.20 -14.43 5.68
N SER A 180 1.96 -14.59 4.38
CA SER A 180 1.98 -15.91 3.73
C SER A 180 3.36 -16.60 3.80
N ASP A 181 4.42 -15.79 3.85
CA ASP A 181 5.82 -16.18 3.98
C ASP A 181 6.17 -16.76 5.36
N LEU A 182 5.37 -16.50 6.41
CA LEU A 182 5.61 -17.05 7.75
C LEU A 182 5.59 -18.59 7.74
N SER A 183 4.80 -19.19 6.87
CA SER A 183 4.79 -20.65 6.67
C SER A 183 6.15 -21.17 6.19
N ASN A 184 6.86 -20.42 5.34
CA ASN A 184 8.19 -20.79 4.86
C ASN A 184 9.27 -20.53 5.93
N VAL A 185 9.14 -19.43 6.68
CA VAL A 185 10.08 -19.03 7.74
C VAL A 185 10.01 -19.99 8.92
N TYR A 186 8.81 -20.25 9.46
CA TYR A 186 8.63 -21.02 10.69
C TYR A 186 8.29 -22.50 10.45
N GLY A 187 7.81 -22.84 9.25
CA GLY A 187 7.53 -24.23 8.86
C GLY A 187 8.76 -25.01 8.39
N GLY A 188 9.97 -24.43 8.52
CA GLY A 188 11.23 -25.10 8.16
C GLY A 188 11.49 -25.20 6.66
N GLY A 189 10.95 -24.27 5.87
CA GLY A 189 11.21 -24.20 4.44
C GLY A 189 12.58 -23.60 4.11
N ASP A 190 12.82 -23.37 2.83
CA ASP A 190 14.13 -22.91 2.34
C ASP A 190 14.53 -21.52 2.86
N MET A 191 13.58 -20.60 3.05
CA MET A 191 13.85 -19.30 3.66
C MET A 191 14.37 -19.44 5.09
N ALA A 192 13.87 -20.41 5.86
CA ALA A 192 14.35 -20.68 7.22
C ALA A 192 15.85 -20.99 7.21
N SER A 193 16.33 -21.74 6.21
CA SER A 193 17.75 -22.10 6.10
C SER A 193 18.65 -20.88 5.86
N TYR A 194 18.23 -19.93 5.00
CA TYR A 194 18.96 -18.67 4.82
C TYR A 194 18.97 -17.85 6.12
N LEU A 195 17.84 -17.75 6.82
CA LEU A 195 17.73 -16.96 8.04
C LEU A 195 18.54 -17.56 9.19
N VAL A 196 18.53 -18.88 9.35
CA VAL A 196 19.37 -19.58 10.34
C VAL A 196 20.85 -19.31 10.07
N ARG A 197 21.30 -19.43 8.81
CA ARG A 197 22.70 -19.13 8.46
C ARG A 197 23.06 -17.67 8.70
N PHE A 198 22.15 -16.74 8.40
CA PHE A 198 22.38 -15.34 8.70
C PHE A 198 22.56 -15.09 10.20
N VAL A 199 21.75 -15.72 11.04
CA VAL A 199 21.87 -15.61 12.51
C VAL A 199 23.18 -16.20 13.00
N THR A 200 23.64 -17.33 12.44
CA THR A 200 24.87 -17.99 12.91
C THR A 200 26.15 -17.37 12.35
N ASN A 201 26.10 -16.84 11.12
CA ASN A 201 27.30 -16.49 10.34
C ASN A 201 27.34 -15.01 9.91
N LEU A 202 26.27 -14.24 10.13
CA LEU A 202 26.06 -12.89 9.57
C LEU A 202 26.08 -12.85 8.03
N ASP A 203 25.90 -14.00 7.39
CA ASP A 203 25.80 -14.20 5.94
C ASP A 203 24.76 -15.30 5.67
N PRO A 204 23.71 -15.04 4.86
CA PRO A 204 22.67 -16.03 4.60
C PRO A 204 23.14 -17.18 3.69
N ASN A 205 24.30 -17.07 3.04
CA ASN A 205 24.80 -18.02 2.06
C ASN A 205 25.40 -19.29 2.68
N GLY A 206 25.31 -20.39 1.94
CA GLY A 206 25.88 -21.68 2.30
C GLY A 206 25.80 -22.68 1.15
N SER A 207 26.38 -23.87 1.34
CA SER A 207 26.33 -24.94 0.35
C SER A 207 24.89 -25.41 0.09
N GLY A 208 24.61 -25.81 -1.15
CA GLY A 208 23.33 -26.42 -1.54
C GLY A 208 22.15 -25.46 -1.75
N THR A 209 22.36 -24.15 -1.64
CA THR A 209 21.32 -23.13 -1.91
C THR A 209 21.77 -22.13 -2.96
N LEU A 210 20.81 -21.49 -3.65
CA LEU A 210 21.13 -20.41 -4.59
C LEU A 210 21.87 -19.28 -3.84
N ALA A 211 22.93 -18.74 -4.43
CA ALA A 211 23.62 -17.60 -3.82
C ALA A 211 22.65 -16.41 -3.70
N TRP A 212 22.50 -15.87 -2.49
CA TRP A 212 21.75 -14.66 -2.20
C TRP A 212 22.73 -13.48 -2.24
N PRO A 213 22.82 -12.76 -3.37
CA PRO A 213 23.69 -11.59 -3.46
C PRO A 213 23.20 -10.47 -2.56
N THR A 214 24.13 -9.62 -2.13
CA THR A 214 23.77 -8.39 -1.43
C THR A 214 22.99 -7.46 -2.36
N TRP A 215 22.11 -6.68 -1.76
CA TRP A 215 21.40 -5.60 -2.43
C TRP A 215 22.24 -4.34 -2.38
N THR A 216 22.42 -3.67 -3.51
CA THR A 216 23.01 -2.33 -3.61
C THR A 216 22.22 -1.48 -4.60
N THR A 217 22.41 -0.16 -4.56
CA THR A 217 21.82 0.76 -5.55
C THR A 217 22.29 0.48 -6.98
N SER A 218 23.51 -0.03 -7.18
CA SER A 218 24.05 -0.41 -8.49
C SER A 218 23.70 -1.83 -8.93
N SER A 219 23.29 -2.68 -7.99
CA SER A 219 22.93 -4.08 -8.22
C SER A 219 21.80 -4.48 -7.27
N PRO A 220 20.56 -4.03 -7.55
CA PRO A 220 19.43 -4.14 -6.63
C PRO A 220 18.81 -5.54 -6.67
N ASN A 221 19.60 -6.56 -6.29
CA ASN A 221 19.23 -7.95 -6.41
C ASN A 221 18.24 -8.39 -5.32
N LEU A 222 17.29 -9.24 -5.70
CA LEU A 222 16.37 -9.93 -4.80
C LEU A 222 16.52 -11.44 -4.95
N LEU A 223 16.57 -12.15 -3.83
CA LEU A 223 16.24 -13.57 -3.82
C LEU A 223 14.71 -13.71 -3.93
N THR A 224 14.22 -14.26 -5.03
CA THR A 224 12.79 -14.43 -5.25
C THR A 224 12.38 -15.88 -5.03
N PHE A 225 11.47 -16.10 -4.09
CA PHE A 225 10.86 -17.41 -3.82
C PHE A 225 9.64 -17.62 -4.71
N LEU A 226 9.56 -18.77 -5.35
CA LEU A 226 8.53 -19.10 -6.34
C LEU A 226 7.80 -20.39 -5.96
N ASP A 227 6.61 -20.55 -6.54
CA ASP A 227 5.93 -21.85 -6.65
C ASP A 227 6.46 -22.63 -7.87
N GLY A 228 6.29 -23.95 -7.87
CA GLY A 228 6.61 -24.83 -9.02
C GLY A 228 8.01 -25.45 -8.96
N GLN A 229 8.52 -25.85 -10.13
CA GLN A 229 9.79 -26.59 -10.24
C GLN A 229 11.02 -25.72 -9.95
N THR A 230 11.03 -24.48 -10.46
CA THR A 230 12.03 -23.48 -10.08
C THR A 230 11.53 -22.77 -8.84
N THR A 231 12.09 -23.10 -7.68
CA THR A 231 11.60 -22.60 -6.38
C THR A 231 12.29 -21.31 -5.92
N GLN A 232 13.42 -20.95 -6.53
CA GLN A 232 14.23 -19.77 -6.23
C GLN A 232 14.86 -19.20 -7.50
N GLN A 233 14.98 -17.88 -7.58
CA GLN A 233 15.75 -17.19 -8.63
C GLN A 233 16.23 -15.83 -8.15
N ILE A 234 17.26 -15.27 -8.80
CA ILE A 234 17.66 -13.88 -8.60
C ILE A 234 16.92 -12.98 -9.57
N THR A 235 16.26 -11.95 -9.04
CA THR A 235 15.53 -10.93 -9.82
C THR A 235 15.99 -9.53 -9.44
N GLN A 236 15.58 -8.53 -10.23
CA GLN A 236 15.92 -7.13 -9.98
C GLN A 236 14.78 -6.39 -9.24
N ASP A 237 15.13 -5.62 -8.22
CA ASP A 237 14.23 -4.74 -7.46
C ASP A 237 13.93 -3.42 -8.20
N THR A 238 13.59 -3.53 -9.48
CA THR A 238 13.36 -2.38 -10.38
C THR A 238 11.89 -2.22 -10.78
N TYR A 239 11.01 -3.11 -10.32
CA TYR A 239 9.57 -3.01 -10.58
C TYR A 239 8.97 -1.74 -9.97
N ARG A 240 8.01 -1.14 -10.68
CA ARG A 240 7.23 0.03 -10.24
C ARG A 240 8.10 1.16 -9.67
N SER A 241 9.26 1.42 -10.28
CA SER A 241 10.24 2.39 -9.79
C SER A 241 9.63 3.75 -9.47
N ASP A 242 8.83 4.28 -10.39
CA ASP A 242 8.33 5.65 -10.30
C ASP A 242 7.24 5.75 -9.24
N ALA A 243 6.30 4.80 -9.24
CA ALA A 243 5.23 4.73 -8.24
C ALA A 243 5.80 4.54 -6.82
N ILE A 244 6.78 3.64 -6.65
CA ILE A 244 7.42 3.41 -5.35
C ILE A 244 8.23 4.64 -4.93
N THR A 245 8.93 5.32 -5.85
CA THR A 245 9.67 6.56 -5.55
C THR A 245 8.72 7.67 -5.10
N TYR A 246 7.59 7.82 -5.77
CA TYR A 246 6.55 8.76 -5.35
C TYR A 246 6.05 8.43 -3.93
N MET A 247 5.78 7.15 -3.63
CA MET A 247 5.34 6.72 -2.29
C MET A 247 6.41 6.94 -1.22
N ILE A 248 7.70 6.81 -1.55
CA ILE A 248 8.80 7.16 -0.64
C ILE A 248 8.71 8.65 -0.28
N ASN A 249 8.60 9.53 -1.27
CA ASN A 249 8.54 10.98 -1.04
C ASN A 249 7.31 11.36 -0.21
N MET A 250 6.14 10.79 -0.54
CA MET A 250 4.92 10.98 0.25
C MET A 250 5.10 10.56 1.71
N ASN A 251 5.68 9.38 1.95
CA ASN A 251 5.91 8.90 3.32
C ASN A 251 6.88 9.81 4.10
N LEU A 252 7.85 10.45 3.45
CA LEU A 252 8.78 11.36 4.10
C LEU A 252 8.17 12.73 4.42
N GLU A 253 7.24 13.20 3.58
CA GLU A 253 6.61 14.52 3.72
C GLU A 253 5.54 14.55 4.82
N TYR A 254 4.71 13.50 4.94
CA TYR A 254 3.51 13.50 5.79
C TYR A 254 3.66 12.79 7.15
N VAL A 255 4.88 12.36 7.51
CA VAL A 255 5.19 11.78 8.84
C VAL A 255 5.61 12.86 9.86
N ARG A 256 5.69 14.13 9.46
CA ARG A 256 6.03 15.26 10.34
C ARG A 256 4.82 15.94 10.96
#